data_AF-A0A813VU56-F1
#
_entry.id   AF-A0A813VU56-F1
#
_cell.length_a   1.000
_cell.length_b   1.000
_cell.length_c   1.000
_cell.angle_alpha   90.00
_cell.angle_beta   90.00
_cell.angle_gamma   90.00
#
_symmetry.space_group_name_H-M   'P 1'
#
loop_
_entity.id
_entity.type
_entity.pdbx_description
1 polymer ?
#
loop_
_entity_poly.entity_id
_entity_poly.type
_entity_poly.pdbx_seq_one_letter_code
_entity_poly.pdbx_strand_id
1 'polypeptide(L)'
;MSESRNPAHVALYNSSYVILFDDGSWSSRGVPESLVKKMEQTKSKIEFVSLGPNEQWFFRLENGKVVYDVDDQKLRDDLRNSVDKPFKLWFNDDDDDDDNASYILQYSDLSLSWNSIPNDFHNKLNGRQKSLPVVKNITFGPDNTWWVSFQDDTARSSSQIPRHIGTQLKHTKCLVLDPQDEDNYFIFKDNGSLTWQVNDDFDDDINEKEEDDDVVYMNPHRIRYTQKSISPRFRNGQSIEQLRQDLEDGITNVDKVPKINVIRTRSGNIWSLDNRRLWCFHNASNIDRIPVRVTDKRPSWFNNRIKNIKEPFEIRVRGSSEETEHYSDVDGSSDWSGYD
;
A
#
# COMPACT_ATOMS: atom_id res chain seq x y z
N MET A 1 6.97 11.53 -0.22
CA MET A 1 6.91 10.06 -0.05
C MET A 1 5.82 9.81 0.98
N SER A 2 4.57 9.81 0.53
CA SER A 2 3.56 8.99 1.20
C SER A 2 4.16 7.60 1.33
N GLU A 3 4.00 7.02 2.52
CA GLU A 3 4.32 5.61 2.65
C GLU A 3 3.28 4.95 1.78
N SER A 4 3.72 4.15 0.82
CA SER A 4 2.81 3.27 0.10
C SER A 4 1.99 2.55 1.17
N ARG A 5 0.66 2.68 1.12
CA ARG A 5 -0.20 1.89 1.99
C ARG A 5 0.11 0.43 1.67
N ASN A 6 0.51 -0.37 2.66
CA ASN A 6 0.78 -1.78 2.40
C ASN A 6 -0.49 -2.56 2.71
N PRO A 7 -1.07 -3.27 1.72
CA PRO A 7 -2.12 -4.24 2.00
C PRO A 7 -1.69 -5.19 3.12
N ALA A 8 -2.53 -5.31 4.14
CA ALA A 8 -2.37 -6.21 5.27
C ALA A 8 -3.23 -7.47 5.09
N HIS A 9 -4.40 -7.33 4.46
CA HIS A 9 -5.34 -8.41 4.17
C HIS A 9 -6.20 -8.07 2.96
N VAL A 10 -6.57 -9.07 2.17
CA VAL A 10 -7.48 -8.93 1.02
C VAL A 10 -8.54 -10.02 1.12
N ALA A 11 -9.79 -9.67 0.84
CA ALA A 11 -10.89 -10.61 0.61
C ALA A 11 -11.39 -10.43 -0.83
N LEU A 12 -11.65 -11.54 -1.52
CA LEU A 12 -12.18 -11.60 -2.89
C LEU A 12 -13.44 -12.47 -2.90
N TYR A 13 -14.43 -12.07 -3.71
CA TYR A 13 -15.56 -12.93 -4.09
C TYR A 13 -16.27 -12.35 -5.32
N ASN A 14 -16.34 -13.11 -6.41
CA ASN A 14 -17.06 -12.74 -7.64
C ASN A 14 -16.70 -11.33 -8.14
N SER A 15 -15.40 -11.09 -8.39
CA SER A 15 -14.85 -9.77 -8.76
C SER A 15 -15.03 -8.64 -7.72
N SER A 16 -15.66 -8.93 -6.59
CA SER A 16 -15.79 -7.99 -5.47
C SER A 16 -14.59 -8.16 -4.54
N TYR A 17 -14.16 -7.07 -3.92
CA TYR A 17 -13.01 -7.12 -3.03
C TYR A 17 -13.09 -6.13 -1.88
N VAL A 18 -12.38 -6.47 -0.80
CA VAL A 18 -12.01 -5.56 0.28
C VAL A 18 -10.51 -5.67 0.52
N ILE A 19 -9.83 -4.52 0.57
CA ILE A 19 -8.41 -4.42 0.92
C ILE A 19 -8.32 -3.73 2.27
N LEU A 20 -7.72 -4.39 3.27
CA LEU A 20 -7.37 -3.77 4.54
C LEU A 20 -5.88 -3.39 4.51
N PHE A 21 -5.55 -2.16 4.88
CA PHE A 21 -4.18 -1.66 4.90
C PHE A 21 -3.57 -1.70 6.32
N ASP A 22 -2.24 -1.66 6.38
CA ASP A 22 -1.47 -1.71 7.63
C ASP A 22 -1.75 -0.52 8.58
N ASP A 23 -2.06 0.66 8.03
CA ASP A 23 -2.47 1.85 8.77
C ASP A 23 -3.91 1.79 9.32
N GLY A 24 -4.68 0.76 8.95
CA GLY A 24 -6.07 0.56 9.35
C GLY A 24 -7.11 1.22 8.44
N SER A 25 -6.69 1.90 7.35
CA SER A 25 -7.61 2.25 6.28
C SER A 25 -8.01 1.02 5.48
N TRP A 26 -9.01 1.16 4.62
CA TRP A 26 -9.47 0.09 3.74
C TRP A 26 -10.02 0.67 2.43
N SER A 27 -10.03 -0.14 1.37
CA SER A 27 -10.77 0.11 0.12
C SER A 27 -11.66 -1.08 -0.19
N SER A 28 -12.70 -0.88 -1.01
CA SER A 28 -13.57 -1.96 -1.47
C SER A 28 -14.22 -1.63 -2.79
N ARG A 29 -14.55 -2.67 -3.56
CA ARG A 29 -15.33 -2.55 -4.79
C ARG A 29 -16.27 -3.73 -4.96
N GLY A 30 -17.46 -3.48 -5.51
CA GLY A 30 -18.47 -4.51 -5.78
C GLY A 30 -19.13 -5.12 -4.54
N VAL A 31 -18.76 -4.67 -3.34
CA VAL A 31 -19.25 -5.27 -2.09
C VAL A 31 -20.64 -4.77 -1.69
N PRO A 32 -21.40 -5.53 -0.88
CA PRO A 32 -22.73 -5.14 -0.42
C PRO A 32 -22.72 -3.81 0.36
N GLU A 33 -23.72 -2.94 0.13
CA GLU A 33 -23.86 -1.65 0.83
C GLU A 33 -23.97 -1.84 2.35
N SER A 34 -24.58 -2.95 2.79
CA SER A 34 -24.69 -3.30 4.21
C SER A 34 -23.32 -3.48 4.87
N LEU A 35 -22.34 -4.05 4.16
CA LEU A 35 -20.95 -4.19 4.62
C LEU A 35 -20.28 -2.82 4.76
N VAL A 36 -20.29 -2.02 3.69
CA VAL A 36 -19.66 -0.68 3.64
C VAL A 36 -20.15 0.17 4.82
N LYS A 37 -21.47 0.28 4.98
CA LYS A 37 -22.10 1.03 6.07
C LYS A 37 -21.68 0.55 7.45
N LYS A 38 -21.50 -0.75 7.64
CA LYS A 38 -21.06 -1.34 8.92
C LYS A 38 -19.58 -1.09 9.19
N MET A 39 -18.74 -1.13 8.15
CA MET A 39 -17.32 -0.81 8.26
C MET A 39 -17.12 0.68 8.60
N GLU A 40 -17.83 1.60 7.94
CA GLU A 40 -17.77 3.05 8.22
C GLU A 40 -18.24 3.43 9.64
N GLN A 41 -19.25 2.73 10.17
CA GLN A 41 -19.76 2.94 11.52
C GLN A 41 -18.80 2.43 12.61
N THR A 42 -17.79 1.68 12.23
CA THR A 42 -16.90 1.02 13.17
C THR A 42 -15.73 1.92 13.57
N LYS A 43 -15.53 2.06 14.90
CA LYS A 43 -14.47 2.89 15.48
C LYS A 43 -13.15 2.15 15.72
N SER A 44 -13.17 0.83 15.69
CA SER A 44 -11.99 -0.02 15.94
C SER A 44 -11.39 -0.47 14.62
N LYS A 45 -10.08 -0.71 14.60
CA LYS A 45 -9.40 -1.25 13.42
C LYS A 45 -9.99 -2.60 13.04
N ILE A 46 -10.23 -2.78 11.74
CA ILE A 46 -10.67 -4.06 11.16
C ILE A 46 -9.42 -4.92 10.98
N GLU A 47 -9.41 -6.10 11.58
CA GLU A 47 -8.27 -7.03 11.57
C GLU A 47 -8.40 -8.07 10.46
N PHE A 48 -9.63 -8.47 10.14
CA PHE A 48 -9.91 -9.50 9.16
C PHE A 48 -11.28 -9.27 8.53
N VAL A 49 -11.41 -9.57 7.24
CA VAL A 49 -12.67 -9.53 6.50
C VAL A 49 -12.74 -10.72 5.54
N SER A 50 -13.94 -11.23 5.31
CA SER A 50 -14.23 -12.30 4.36
C SER A 50 -15.55 -11.99 3.65
N LEU A 51 -15.56 -12.26 2.35
CA LEU A 51 -16.71 -12.15 1.46
C LEU A 51 -17.14 -13.57 1.09
N GLY A 52 -18.45 -13.79 0.98
CA GLY A 52 -19.04 -15.08 0.66
C GLY A 52 -20.18 -14.98 -0.36
N PRO A 53 -20.79 -16.13 -0.69
CA PRO A 53 -21.91 -16.21 -1.61
C PRO A 53 -23.11 -15.38 -1.15
N ASN A 54 -23.98 -15.01 -2.09
CA ASN A 54 -25.25 -14.33 -1.81
C ASN A 54 -25.09 -13.07 -0.94
N GLU A 55 -24.08 -12.25 -1.24
CA GLU A 55 -23.79 -11.00 -0.50
C GLU A 55 -23.45 -11.21 0.98
N GLN A 56 -23.11 -12.44 1.40
CA GLN A 56 -22.71 -12.72 2.77
C GLN A 56 -21.33 -12.16 3.07
N TRP A 57 -21.14 -11.70 4.31
CA TRP A 57 -19.86 -11.15 4.74
C TRP A 57 -19.64 -11.31 6.24
N PHE A 58 -18.36 -11.28 6.61
CA PHE A 58 -17.89 -11.31 7.98
C PHE A 58 -16.68 -10.42 8.14
N PHE A 59 -16.60 -9.66 9.22
CA PHE A 59 -15.35 -9.04 9.63
C PHE A 59 -15.15 -9.07 11.15
N ARG A 60 -13.88 -9.08 11.52
CA ARG A 60 -13.42 -9.03 12.91
C ARG A 60 -12.65 -7.75 13.18
N LEU A 61 -12.90 -7.19 14.35
CA LEU A 61 -12.20 -6.03 14.88
C LEU A 61 -11.07 -6.44 15.81
N GLU A 62 -10.06 -5.60 15.92
CA GLU A 62 -8.89 -5.79 16.79
C GLU A 62 -9.29 -5.98 18.27
N ASN A 63 -10.44 -5.45 18.69
CA ASN A 63 -11.00 -5.66 20.03
C ASN A 63 -11.69 -7.02 20.22
N GLY A 64 -11.61 -7.93 19.24
CA GLY A 64 -12.22 -9.26 19.26
C GLY A 64 -13.72 -9.29 18.96
N LYS A 65 -14.36 -8.16 18.68
CA LYS A 65 -15.76 -8.14 18.23
C LYS A 65 -15.85 -8.60 16.77
N VAL A 66 -16.81 -9.47 16.51
CA VAL A 66 -17.19 -9.90 15.15
C VAL A 66 -18.46 -9.19 14.72
N VAL A 67 -18.57 -8.91 13.42
CA VAL A 67 -19.75 -8.36 12.75
C VAL A 67 -19.94 -9.16 11.47
N TYR A 68 -21.16 -9.56 11.18
CA TYR A 68 -21.46 -10.42 10.04
C TYR A 68 -22.88 -10.21 9.55
N ASP A 69 -23.09 -10.57 8.28
CA ASP A 69 -24.39 -10.76 7.65
C ASP A 69 -24.30 -12.07 6.87
N VAL A 70 -25.01 -13.09 7.34
CA VAL A 70 -24.96 -14.46 6.81
C VAL A 70 -26.36 -15.03 6.79
N ASP A 71 -26.72 -15.78 5.76
CA ASP A 71 -28.08 -16.34 5.63
C ASP A 71 -28.23 -17.74 6.19
N ASP A 72 -27.16 -18.52 6.17
CA ASP A 72 -27.15 -19.88 6.67
C ASP A 72 -27.41 -19.94 8.18
N GLN A 73 -28.48 -20.64 8.55
CA GLN A 73 -28.95 -20.72 9.94
C GLN A 73 -27.94 -21.45 10.84
N LYS A 74 -27.26 -22.49 10.33
CA LYS A 74 -26.27 -23.26 11.08
C LYS A 74 -25.03 -22.43 11.37
N LEU A 75 -24.51 -21.70 10.39
CA LEU A 75 -23.41 -20.76 10.52
C LEU A 75 -23.76 -19.65 11.50
N ARG A 76 -24.97 -19.09 11.43
CA ARG A 76 -25.45 -18.12 12.44
C ARG A 76 -25.39 -18.70 13.85
N ASP A 77 -25.81 -19.95 14.01
CA ASP A 77 -25.81 -20.62 15.32
C ASP A 77 -24.39 -20.94 15.79
N ASP A 78 -23.48 -21.37 14.91
CA ASP A 78 -22.06 -21.56 15.22
C ASP A 78 -21.39 -20.23 15.64
N LEU A 79 -21.66 -19.14 14.92
CA LEU A 79 -21.16 -17.79 15.25
C LEU A 79 -21.72 -17.26 16.59
N ARG A 80 -22.96 -17.62 16.95
CA ARG A 80 -23.62 -17.17 18.20
C ARG A 80 -23.25 -17.99 19.42
N ASN A 81 -23.15 -19.31 19.26
CA ASN A 81 -23.03 -20.26 20.37
C ASN A 81 -21.58 -20.53 20.79
N SER A 82 -20.60 -20.04 20.04
CA SER A 82 -19.21 -20.27 20.38
C SER A 82 -18.81 -19.53 21.67
N VAL A 83 -18.35 -20.29 22.66
CA VAL A 83 -17.80 -19.77 23.94
C VAL A 83 -16.58 -18.89 23.67
N ASP A 84 -15.78 -19.27 22.68
CA ASP A 84 -14.66 -18.51 22.13
C ASP A 84 -15.08 -17.88 20.81
N LYS A 85 -15.04 -16.55 20.68
CA LYS A 85 -15.49 -15.91 19.44
C LYS A 85 -14.61 -16.36 18.28
N PRO A 86 -15.21 -16.83 17.16
CA PRO A 86 -14.44 -17.17 15.97
C PRO A 86 -13.67 -15.95 15.50
N PHE A 87 -12.40 -16.15 15.16
CA PHE A 87 -11.53 -15.05 14.80
C PHE A 87 -11.27 -14.93 13.29
N LYS A 88 -11.47 -16.02 12.54
CA LYS A 88 -11.50 -16.03 11.07
C LYS A 88 -12.64 -16.91 10.58
N LEU A 89 -13.25 -16.47 9.49
CA LEU A 89 -14.25 -17.20 8.71
C LEU A 89 -13.79 -17.16 7.26
N TRP A 90 -13.77 -18.31 6.60
CA TRP A 90 -13.58 -18.41 5.16
C TRP A 90 -14.81 -19.07 4.55
N PHE A 91 -15.45 -18.37 3.61
CA PHE A 91 -16.47 -18.95 2.76
C PHE A 91 -15.81 -19.76 1.66
N ASN A 92 -16.45 -20.86 1.31
CA ASN A 92 -16.23 -21.57 0.07
C ASN A 92 -17.51 -21.46 -0.74
N ASP A 93 -17.34 -21.44 -2.05
CA ASP A 93 -18.45 -21.48 -2.98
C ASP A 93 -18.62 -22.93 -3.40
N ASP A 94 -19.73 -23.53 -2.97
CA ASP A 94 -20.08 -24.89 -3.32
C ASP A 94 -21.29 -24.80 -4.24
N ASP A 95 -21.10 -25.21 -5.49
CA ASP A 95 -22.14 -25.21 -6.53
C ASP A 95 -23.24 -26.25 -6.25
N ASP A 96 -23.06 -27.09 -5.23
CA ASP A 96 -24.07 -28.07 -4.84
C ASP A 96 -25.32 -27.34 -4.32
N ASP A 97 -26.48 -27.60 -4.95
CA ASP A 97 -27.83 -27.04 -4.71
C ASP A 97 -28.35 -27.14 -3.25
N ASP A 98 -27.54 -27.61 -2.30
CA ASP A 98 -27.90 -27.64 -0.90
C ASP A 98 -27.84 -26.22 -0.33
N ASP A 99 -28.95 -25.74 0.24
CA ASP A 99 -29.11 -24.42 0.89
C ASP A 99 -28.12 -24.13 2.06
N ASN A 100 -27.10 -24.99 2.27
CA ASN A 100 -26.14 -24.89 3.35
C ASN A 100 -24.86 -24.20 2.88
N ALA A 101 -24.42 -23.17 3.62
CA ALA A 101 -23.16 -22.51 3.33
C ALA A 101 -21.96 -23.47 3.53
N SER A 102 -21.01 -23.44 2.59
CA SER A 102 -19.71 -24.06 2.74
C SER A 102 -18.75 -23.09 3.42
N TYR A 103 -18.19 -23.47 4.57
CA TYR A 103 -17.36 -22.56 5.37
C TYR A 103 -16.35 -23.26 6.28
N ILE A 104 -15.34 -22.49 6.70
CA ILE A 104 -14.43 -22.83 7.79
C ILE A 104 -14.37 -21.70 8.81
N LEU A 105 -14.57 -22.06 10.08
CA LEU A 105 -14.36 -21.20 11.24
C LEU A 105 -13.04 -21.57 11.93
N GLN A 106 -12.26 -20.55 12.27
CA GLN A 106 -11.12 -20.68 13.18
C GLN A 106 -11.38 -19.91 14.47
N TYR A 107 -11.30 -20.60 15.61
CA TYR A 107 -11.53 -20.04 16.95
C TYR A 107 -10.24 -19.50 17.56
N SER A 108 -10.33 -18.65 18.58
CA SER A 108 -9.17 -17.99 19.18
C SER A 108 -8.12 -18.94 19.76
N ASP A 109 -8.52 -20.16 20.13
CA ASP A 109 -7.62 -21.26 20.54
C ASP A 109 -6.96 -21.98 19.35
N LEU A 110 -7.21 -21.49 18.14
CA LEU A 110 -6.72 -21.97 16.85
C LEU A 110 -7.37 -23.29 16.39
N SER A 111 -8.39 -23.79 17.09
CA SER A 111 -9.20 -24.92 16.64
C SER A 111 -10.05 -24.54 15.42
N LEU A 112 -10.47 -25.56 14.67
CA LEU A 112 -11.25 -25.40 13.44
C LEU A 112 -12.59 -26.12 13.56
N SER A 113 -13.64 -25.49 13.02
CA SER A 113 -14.91 -26.11 12.66
C SER A 113 -15.20 -25.80 11.20
N TRP A 114 -15.93 -26.66 10.50
CA TRP A 114 -16.26 -26.44 9.09
C TRP A 114 -17.55 -27.14 8.71
N ASN A 115 -18.16 -26.68 7.62
CA ASN A 115 -19.35 -27.26 7.02
C ASN A 115 -19.18 -27.34 5.50
N SER A 116 -19.62 -28.46 4.91
CA SER A 116 -19.67 -28.70 3.45
C SER A 116 -18.38 -28.34 2.67
N ILE A 117 -17.19 -28.62 3.22
CA ILE A 117 -15.92 -28.35 2.50
C ILE A 117 -15.53 -29.52 1.58
N PRO A 118 -14.67 -29.30 0.56
CA PRO A 118 -14.22 -30.35 -0.34
C PRO A 118 -13.68 -31.58 0.40
N ASN A 119 -14.06 -32.77 -0.06
CA ASN A 119 -13.71 -34.04 0.61
C ASN A 119 -12.19 -34.27 0.72
N ASP A 120 -11.43 -33.89 -0.29
CA ASP A 120 -9.98 -34.01 -0.25
C ASP A 120 -9.38 -33.06 0.81
N PHE A 121 -9.89 -31.83 0.90
CA PHE A 121 -9.49 -30.86 1.92
C PHE A 121 -9.88 -31.32 3.32
N HIS A 122 -11.10 -31.82 3.50
CA HIS A 122 -11.56 -32.45 4.73
C HIS A 122 -10.59 -33.52 5.21
N ASN A 123 -10.18 -34.43 4.30
CA ASN A 123 -9.21 -35.48 4.61
C ASN A 123 -7.82 -34.91 4.98
N LYS A 124 -7.42 -33.78 4.39
CA LYS A 124 -6.16 -33.09 4.75
C LYS A 124 -6.22 -32.46 6.14
N LEU A 125 -7.36 -31.90 6.54
CA LEU A 125 -7.55 -31.35 7.88
C LEU A 125 -7.67 -32.47 8.94
N ASN A 126 -8.47 -33.50 8.67
CA ASN A 126 -8.74 -34.59 9.63
C ASN A 126 -7.59 -35.58 9.81
N GLY A 127 -6.93 -36.00 8.73
CA GLY A 127 -5.87 -37.02 8.78
C GLY A 127 -4.60 -36.59 9.53
N ARG A 128 -4.61 -35.41 10.14
CA ARG A 128 -3.42 -34.63 10.51
C ARG A 128 -3.55 -33.93 11.88
N GLN A 129 -4.71 -33.98 12.54
CA GLN A 129 -5.04 -33.16 13.72
C GLN A 129 -4.14 -33.31 14.97
N LYS A 130 -3.36 -34.39 15.11
CA LYS A 130 -2.55 -34.59 16.34
C LYS A 130 -1.09 -34.17 16.24
N SER A 131 -0.55 -33.97 15.04
CA SER A 131 0.89 -33.69 14.85
C SER A 131 1.18 -32.51 13.94
N LEU A 132 0.15 -31.83 13.44
CA LEU A 132 0.36 -30.72 12.53
C LEU A 132 0.50 -29.37 13.22
N PRO A 133 1.27 -28.46 12.59
CA PRO A 133 1.23 -27.05 12.92
C PRO A 133 -0.16 -26.48 12.64
N VAL A 134 -0.49 -25.46 13.41
CA VAL A 134 -1.76 -24.74 13.34
C VAL A 134 -1.95 -24.12 11.95
N VAL A 135 -3.19 -24.14 11.45
CA VAL A 135 -3.56 -23.46 10.21
C VAL A 135 -3.42 -21.94 10.36
N LYS A 136 -2.73 -21.31 9.41
CA LYS A 136 -2.43 -19.88 9.40
C LYS A 136 -3.39 -19.13 8.48
N ASN A 137 -3.51 -19.58 7.23
CA ASN A 137 -4.42 -19.02 6.22
C ASN A 137 -5.04 -20.15 5.39
N ILE A 138 -6.28 -19.94 4.96
CA ILE A 138 -7.03 -20.77 4.02
C ILE A 138 -7.52 -19.84 2.91
N THR A 139 -7.59 -20.35 1.69
CA THR A 139 -8.38 -19.73 0.63
C THR A 139 -8.99 -20.80 -0.26
N PHE A 140 -10.16 -20.51 -0.79
CA PHE A 140 -10.87 -21.31 -1.77
C PHE A 140 -10.90 -20.58 -3.11
N GLY A 141 -10.78 -21.34 -4.19
CA GLY A 141 -10.98 -20.90 -5.57
C GLY A 141 -12.05 -21.79 -6.23
N PRO A 142 -12.30 -21.62 -7.53
CA PRO A 142 -13.32 -22.39 -8.25
C PRO A 142 -12.99 -23.88 -8.31
N ASP A 143 -14.00 -24.68 -8.64
CA ASP A 143 -13.88 -26.12 -8.88
C ASP A 143 -13.26 -26.90 -7.71
N ASN A 144 -13.64 -26.55 -6.47
CA ASN A 144 -13.07 -27.12 -5.25
C ASN A 144 -11.56 -26.87 -5.09
N THR A 145 -11.02 -25.81 -5.72
CA THR A 145 -9.63 -25.43 -5.54
C THR A 145 -9.41 -24.85 -4.17
N TRP A 146 -8.33 -25.25 -3.49
CA TRP A 146 -8.01 -24.71 -2.17
C TRP A 146 -6.50 -24.61 -1.96
N TRP A 147 -6.12 -23.68 -1.08
CA TRP A 147 -4.77 -23.54 -0.55
C TRP A 147 -4.81 -23.30 0.96
N VAL A 148 -3.90 -23.94 1.67
CA VAL A 148 -3.74 -23.77 3.13
C VAL A 148 -2.27 -23.59 3.48
N SER A 149 -1.97 -22.63 4.35
CA SER A 149 -0.66 -22.49 4.99
C SER A 149 -0.75 -22.75 6.49
N PHE A 150 0.37 -23.16 7.06
CA PHE A 150 0.50 -23.51 8.47
C PHE A 150 1.51 -22.58 9.18
N GLN A 151 1.52 -22.61 10.51
CA GLN A 151 2.43 -21.79 11.32
C GLN A 151 3.92 -22.14 11.16
N ASP A 152 4.25 -23.33 10.64
CA ASP A 152 5.62 -23.74 10.31
C ASP A 152 6.05 -23.29 8.90
N ASP A 153 5.29 -22.38 8.29
CA ASP A 153 5.45 -21.86 6.93
C ASP A 153 5.40 -22.92 5.82
N THR A 154 4.93 -24.14 6.13
CA THR A 154 4.56 -25.09 5.10
C THR A 154 3.19 -24.74 4.53
N ALA A 155 2.95 -25.14 3.28
CA ALA A 155 1.66 -24.98 2.62
C ALA A 155 1.26 -26.25 1.86
N ARG A 156 -0.04 -26.41 1.61
CA ARG A 156 -0.62 -27.46 0.78
C ARG A 156 -1.73 -26.86 -0.09
N SER A 157 -2.02 -27.54 -1.19
CA SER A 157 -3.07 -27.15 -2.11
C SER A 157 -3.80 -28.35 -2.68
N SER A 158 -4.96 -28.12 -3.27
CA SER A 158 -5.58 -29.07 -4.19
C SER A 158 -4.69 -29.30 -5.41
N SER A 159 -4.96 -30.37 -6.16
CA SER A 159 -4.29 -30.64 -7.45
C SER A 159 -4.76 -29.72 -8.58
N GLN A 160 -5.82 -28.94 -8.37
CA GLN A 160 -6.44 -28.07 -9.38
C GLN A 160 -5.92 -26.63 -9.37
N ILE A 161 -5.02 -26.24 -8.45
CA ILE A 161 -4.44 -24.89 -8.49
C ILE A 161 -3.91 -24.56 -9.90
N PRO A 162 -4.29 -23.41 -10.48
CA PRO A 162 -3.82 -22.99 -11.78
C PRO A 162 -2.28 -23.07 -11.88
N ARG A 163 -1.78 -23.71 -12.94
CA ARG A 163 -0.34 -23.99 -13.10
C ARG A 163 0.52 -22.72 -13.05
N HIS A 164 -0.02 -21.60 -13.51
CA HIS A 164 0.67 -20.31 -13.52
C HIS A 164 0.84 -19.72 -12.11
N ILE A 165 -0.06 -20.01 -11.17
CA ILE A 165 0.07 -19.68 -9.74
C ILE A 165 1.05 -20.64 -9.06
N GLY A 166 1.02 -21.92 -9.42
CA GLY A 166 1.83 -22.97 -8.77
C GLY A 166 3.33 -22.67 -8.74
N THR A 167 3.90 -22.07 -9.78
CA THR A 167 5.32 -21.67 -9.82
C THR A 167 5.63 -20.52 -8.85
N GLN A 168 4.63 -19.68 -8.58
CA GLN A 168 4.72 -18.53 -7.70
C GLN A 168 4.55 -18.90 -6.22
N LEU A 169 4.01 -20.08 -5.88
CA LEU A 169 3.77 -20.47 -4.48
C LEU A 169 5.03 -20.63 -3.63
N LYS A 170 6.21 -20.62 -4.26
CA LYS A 170 7.49 -20.52 -3.55
C LYS A 170 7.59 -19.14 -2.91
N HIS A 171 7.77 -19.10 -1.59
CA HIS A 171 7.84 -17.87 -0.78
C HIS A 171 6.51 -17.12 -0.64
N THR A 172 5.39 -17.84 -0.66
CA THR A 172 4.06 -17.25 -0.43
C THR A 172 3.72 -17.26 1.06
N LYS A 173 3.53 -16.05 1.60
CA LYS A 173 3.04 -15.81 2.96
C LYS A 173 1.52 -16.00 3.05
N CYS A 174 0.79 -15.53 2.04
CA CYS A 174 -0.66 -15.62 1.96
C CYS A 174 -1.08 -15.63 0.48
N LEU A 175 -2.02 -16.51 0.14
CA LEU A 175 -2.72 -16.55 -1.15
C LEU A 175 -4.20 -16.28 -0.87
N VAL A 176 -4.80 -15.43 -1.70
CA VAL A 176 -6.24 -15.20 -1.77
C VAL A 176 -6.65 -15.54 -3.19
N LEU A 177 -7.62 -16.45 -3.33
CA LEU A 177 -8.24 -16.84 -4.59
C LEU A 177 -9.66 -16.26 -4.60
N ASP A 178 -10.17 -15.92 -5.79
CA ASP A 178 -11.60 -15.66 -5.98
C ASP A 178 -12.31 -17.01 -6.16
N PRO A 179 -13.32 -17.37 -5.33
CA PRO A 179 -14.06 -18.60 -5.48
C PRO A 179 -14.78 -18.77 -6.84
N GLN A 180 -15.05 -17.68 -7.55
CA GLN A 180 -15.88 -17.68 -8.76
C GLN A 180 -15.07 -17.42 -10.05
N ASP A 181 -13.78 -17.08 -9.95
CA ASP A 181 -12.95 -16.73 -11.10
C ASP A 181 -11.52 -17.25 -10.92
N GLU A 182 -11.11 -18.21 -11.76
CA GLU A 182 -9.80 -18.86 -11.66
C GLU A 182 -8.62 -17.93 -11.99
N ASP A 183 -8.90 -16.83 -12.69
CA ASP A 183 -7.90 -15.84 -13.07
C ASP A 183 -7.71 -14.76 -12.01
N ASN A 184 -8.64 -14.65 -11.05
CA ASN A 184 -8.58 -13.66 -9.97
C ASN A 184 -7.86 -14.20 -8.73
N TYR A 185 -6.69 -13.62 -8.42
CA TYR A 185 -5.92 -13.98 -7.23
C TYR A 185 -5.06 -12.84 -6.70
N PHE A 186 -4.68 -12.98 -5.43
CA PHE A 186 -3.76 -12.10 -4.73
C PHE A 186 -2.72 -12.89 -3.94
N ILE A 187 -1.44 -12.54 -4.09
CA ILE A 187 -0.31 -13.22 -3.43
C ILE A 187 0.51 -12.23 -2.63
N PHE A 188 0.60 -12.47 -1.33
CA PHE A 188 1.57 -11.86 -0.44
C PHE A 188 2.81 -12.73 -0.37
N LYS A 189 3.98 -12.18 -0.74
CA LYS A 189 5.26 -12.87 -0.63
C LYS A 189 5.95 -12.62 0.70
N ASP A 190 6.85 -13.52 1.09
CA ASP A 190 7.63 -13.40 2.34
C ASP A 190 8.53 -12.17 2.39
N ASN A 191 9.02 -11.71 1.23
CA ASN A 191 9.84 -10.50 1.10
C ASN A 191 9.03 -9.19 1.13
N GLY A 192 7.70 -9.27 1.35
CA GLY A 192 6.79 -8.13 1.34
C GLY A 192 6.33 -7.68 -0.04
N SER A 193 6.81 -8.29 -1.14
CA SER A 193 6.28 -8.00 -2.47
C SER A 193 4.89 -8.59 -2.65
N LEU A 194 4.13 -7.99 -3.54
CA LEU A 194 2.76 -8.35 -3.85
C LEU A 194 2.69 -8.75 -5.33
N THR A 195 1.84 -9.73 -5.63
CA THR A 195 1.54 -10.12 -7.02
C THR A 195 0.07 -10.46 -7.07
N TRP A 196 -0.64 -9.93 -8.05
CA TRP A 196 -2.05 -10.16 -8.20
C TRP A 196 -2.41 -10.21 -9.68
N GLN A 197 -3.55 -10.81 -9.93
CA GLN A 197 -4.25 -10.76 -11.19
C GLN A 197 -5.70 -10.59 -10.79
N VAL A 198 -6.23 -9.41 -10.98
CA VAL A 198 -7.62 -9.04 -10.71
C VAL A 198 -7.98 -8.07 -11.84
N ASN A 199 -9.27 -7.84 -12.13
CA ASN A 199 -9.73 -6.84 -13.10
C ASN A 199 -8.93 -5.51 -12.98
N ASP A 200 -8.66 -4.83 -14.10
CA ASP A 200 -7.81 -3.62 -14.23
C ASP A 200 -8.13 -2.53 -13.18
N ASP A 201 -9.39 -2.47 -12.74
CA ASP A 201 -9.88 -1.62 -11.67
C ASP A 201 -9.18 -1.81 -10.31
N PHE A 202 -8.67 -3.01 -10.03
CA PHE A 202 -7.97 -3.31 -8.77
C PHE A 202 -6.55 -2.73 -8.76
N ASP A 203 -5.90 -2.63 -9.92
CA ASP A 203 -4.65 -1.90 -10.05
C ASP A 203 -4.85 -0.45 -9.64
N ASP A 204 -5.96 0.17 -10.02
CA ASP A 204 -6.27 1.54 -9.63
C ASP A 204 -6.54 1.67 -8.13
N ASP A 205 -7.06 0.67 -7.43
CA ASP A 205 -7.31 0.73 -5.97
C ASP A 205 -6.07 0.41 -5.11
N ILE A 206 -5.21 -0.50 -5.55
CA ILE A 206 -3.93 -0.76 -4.86
C ILE A 206 -2.93 0.32 -5.15
N ASN A 207 -2.84 0.70 -6.43
CA ASN A 207 -1.95 1.77 -6.82
C ASN A 207 -2.57 3.12 -6.54
N GLU A 208 -3.85 3.20 -6.08
CA GLU A 208 -4.71 4.39 -5.87
C GLU A 208 -3.80 5.57 -5.91
N LYS A 209 -3.55 5.96 -7.16
CA LYS A 209 -2.56 6.96 -7.48
C LYS A 209 -3.19 8.13 -6.82
N GLU A 210 -2.65 8.55 -5.65
CA GLU A 210 -3.08 9.74 -4.90
C GLU A 210 -3.72 10.65 -5.93
N GLU A 211 -5.06 10.69 -5.95
CA GLU A 211 -5.79 11.20 -7.11
C GLU A 211 -5.12 12.50 -7.52
N ASP A 212 -4.95 12.71 -8.82
CA ASP A 212 -4.37 13.95 -9.33
C ASP A 212 -5.17 15.20 -8.89
N ASP A 213 -6.22 15.03 -8.08
CA ASP A 213 -7.03 15.99 -7.35
C ASP A 213 -6.24 16.92 -6.40
N ASP A 214 -5.03 16.56 -5.97
CA ASP A 214 -4.13 17.50 -5.25
C ASP A 214 -3.09 18.17 -6.16
N VAL A 215 -3.18 17.97 -7.48
CA VAL A 215 -2.31 18.68 -8.44
C VAL A 215 -2.84 20.08 -8.67
N VAL A 216 -2.24 21.02 -7.95
CA VAL A 216 -2.50 22.44 -8.14
C VAL A 216 -1.41 23.01 -9.04
N TYR A 217 -1.80 23.81 -10.03
CA TYR A 217 -0.82 24.59 -10.80
C TYR A 217 -0.45 25.85 -10.03
N MET A 218 0.82 25.99 -9.65
CA MET A 218 1.34 27.14 -8.92
C MET A 218 2.45 27.85 -9.68
N ASN A 219 2.57 29.16 -9.47
CA ASN A 219 3.73 29.90 -9.94
C ASN A 219 4.96 29.46 -9.13
N PRO A 220 6.05 29.01 -9.79
CA PRO A 220 7.19 28.44 -9.08
C PRO A 220 7.84 29.48 -8.15
N HIS A 221 7.84 30.77 -8.48
CA HIS A 221 8.37 31.86 -7.63
C HIS A 221 7.58 32.09 -6.33
N ARG A 222 6.39 31.51 -6.17
CA ARG A 222 5.62 31.53 -4.91
C ARG A 222 6.04 30.41 -3.94
N ILE A 223 6.88 29.48 -4.38
CA ILE A 223 7.31 28.31 -3.61
C ILE A 223 8.71 28.57 -3.04
N ARG A 224 8.88 28.37 -1.74
CA ARG A 224 10.15 28.57 -1.03
C ARG A 224 10.99 27.31 -1.01
N TYR A 225 12.32 27.47 -1.03
CA TYR A 225 13.28 26.39 -0.86
C TYR A 225 13.38 25.95 0.61
N THR A 226 13.46 24.64 0.86
CA THR A 226 13.72 24.09 2.20
C THR A 226 15.21 23.88 2.52
N GLN A 227 16.10 24.14 1.57
CA GLN A 227 17.55 23.93 1.70
C GLN A 227 18.30 25.14 1.16
N LYS A 228 19.41 25.53 1.80
CA LYS A 228 20.30 26.62 1.36
C LYS A 228 21.15 26.26 0.15
N SER A 229 21.32 24.97 -0.12
CA SER A 229 22.10 24.51 -1.27
C SER A 229 21.57 23.20 -1.84
N ILE A 230 21.77 22.98 -3.14
CA ILE A 230 21.39 21.76 -3.87
C ILE A 230 22.58 21.12 -4.58
N SER A 231 22.43 19.84 -4.97
CA SER A 231 23.37 19.16 -5.87
C SER A 231 23.14 19.63 -7.32
N PRO A 232 24.20 19.78 -8.15
CA PRO A 232 24.07 20.14 -9.56
C PRO A 232 23.51 19.00 -10.43
N ARG A 233 23.31 17.80 -9.86
CA ARG A 233 22.80 16.61 -10.56
C ARG A 233 21.63 15.96 -9.84
N PHE A 234 20.72 15.39 -10.62
CA PHE A 234 19.65 14.49 -10.17
C PHE A 234 20.20 13.09 -9.85
N ARG A 235 19.37 12.23 -9.24
CA ARG A 235 19.78 10.85 -8.89
C ARG A 235 20.02 9.98 -10.13
N ASN A 236 19.36 10.27 -11.25
CA ASN A 236 19.54 9.61 -12.54
C ASN A 236 20.79 10.12 -13.32
N GLY A 237 21.60 11.00 -12.74
CA GLY A 237 22.81 11.54 -13.36
C GLY A 237 22.62 12.78 -14.23
N GLN A 238 21.39 13.11 -14.64
CA GLN A 238 21.06 14.33 -15.40
C GLN A 238 21.42 15.58 -14.59
N SER A 239 22.01 16.60 -15.22
CA SER A 239 22.30 17.87 -14.55
C SER A 239 21.02 18.71 -14.41
N ILE A 240 20.95 19.54 -13.36
CA ILE A 240 19.85 20.50 -13.19
C ILE A 240 19.84 21.55 -14.31
N GLU A 241 21.03 21.87 -14.83
CA GLU A 241 21.22 22.81 -15.94
C GLU A 241 20.68 22.26 -17.25
N GLN A 242 20.91 20.97 -17.54
CA GLN A 242 20.34 20.32 -18.71
C GLN A 242 18.82 20.37 -18.66
N LEU A 243 18.21 20.03 -17.52
CA LEU A 243 16.74 20.07 -17.41
C LEU A 243 16.19 21.50 -17.54
N ARG A 244 16.88 22.51 -16.98
CA ARG A 244 16.53 23.93 -17.15
C ARG A 244 16.53 24.31 -18.64
N GLN A 245 17.60 23.98 -19.35
CA GLN A 245 17.73 24.26 -20.78
C GLN A 245 16.70 23.49 -21.62
N ASP A 246 16.46 22.20 -21.33
CA ASP A 246 15.46 21.38 -22.02
C ASP A 246 14.03 21.97 -21.89
N LEU A 247 13.73 22.61 -20.75
CA LEU A 247 12.46 23.29 -20.52
C LEU A 247 12.35 24.61 -21.29
N GLU A 248 13.43 25.38 -21.37
CA GLU A 248 13.46 26.63 -22.15
C GLU A 248 13.37 26.38 -23.65
N ASP A 249 14.09 25.37 -24.13
CA ASP A 249 14.13 24.97 -25.54
C ASP A 249 12.86 24.21 -25.97
N GLY A 250 11.96 23.88 -25.04
CA GLY A 250 10.74 23.12 -25.31
C GLY A 250 10.98 21.64 -25.67
N ILE A 251 12.18 21.12 -25.41
CA ILE A 251 12.53 19.69 -25.57
C ILE A 251 11.69 18.83 -24.61
N THR A 252 11.47 19.35 -23.40
CA THR A 252 10.51 18.80 -22.43
C THR A 252 9.52 19.88 -21.99
N ASN A 253 8.44 19.48 -21.33
CA ASN A 253 7.45 20.41 -20.78
C ASN A 253 7.22 20.15 -19.29
N VAL A 254 6.55 21.07 -18.61
CA VAL A 254 6.34 21.03 -17.15
C VAL A 254 5.61 19.77 -16.68
N ASP A 255 4.71 19.22 -17.50
CA ASP A 255 3.89 18.05 -17.15
C ASP A 255 4.67 16.72 -17.29
N LYS A 256 5.73 16.70 -18.11
CA LYS A 256 6.65 15.56 -18.25
C LYS A 256 7.68 15.49 -17.11
N VAL A 257 7.87 16.57 -16.36
CA VAL A 257 8.77 16.59 -15.21
C VAL A 257 8.00 16.08 -13.97
N PRO A 258 8.59 15.21 -13.13
CA PRO A 258 7.92 14.75 -11.92
C PRO A 258 7.47 15.93 -11.04
N LYS A 259 6.18 15.93 -10.68
CA LYS A 259 5.50 16.96 -9.88
C LYS A 259 6.27 17.26 -8.60
N ILE A 260 6.24 18.53 -8.16
CA ILE A 260 6.90 18.95 -6.92
C ILE A 260 5.98 18.68 -5.74
N ASN A 261 6.50 18.04 -4.70
CA ASN A 261 5.77 17.95 -3.43
C ASN A 261 5.98 19.24 -2.63
N VAL A 262 4.89 19.89 -2.23
CA VAL A 262 4.92 21.11 -1.43
C VAL A 262 4.14 20.96 -0.14
N ILE A 263 4.64 21.62 0.93
CA ILE A 263 3.94 21.70 2.21
C ILE A 263 3.43 23.13 2.41
N ARG A 264 2.13 23.27 2.67
CA ARG A 264 1.53 24.53 3.11
C ARG A 264 1.63 24.63 4.63
N THR A 265 2.22 25.71 5.11
CA THR A 265 2.29 26.01 6.56
C THR A 265 1.04 26.75 7.03
N ARG A 266 0.80 26.75 8.34
CA ARG A 266 -0.29 27.55 8.96
C ARG A 266 -0.17 29.05 8.65
N SER A 267 1.05 29.55 8.45
CA SER A 267 1.32 30.93 8.01
C SER A 267 1.01 31.21 6.54
N GLY A 268 0.56 30.21 5.77
CA GLY A 268 0.28 30.35 4.34
C GLY A 268 1.50 30.20 3.42
N ASN A 269 2.72 30.13 3.97
CA ASN A 269 3.93 29.86 3.18
C ASN A 269 3.92 28.43 2.60
N ILE A 270 4.38 28.30 1.35
CA ILE A 270 4.47 27.05 0.60
C ILE A 270 5.96 26.69 0.44
N TRP A 271 6.33 25.48 0.86
CA TRP A 271 7.73 25.04 0.88
C TRP A 271 7.92 23.79 0.05
N SER A 272 8.94 23.76 -0.80
CA SER A 272 9.27 22.62 -1.65
C SER A 272 10.05 21.53 -0.91
N LEU A 273 9.65 20.27 -1.10
CA LEU A 273 10.43 19.10 -0.73
C LEU A 273 11.42 18.67 -1.84
N ASP A 274 11.27 19.22 -3.05
CA ASP A 274 12.00 18.86 -4.26
C ASP A 274 12.81 20.04 -4.83
N ASN A 275 13.67 20.66 -3.98
CA ASN A 275 14.39 21.91 -4.28
C ASN A 275 15.15 21.93 -5.62
N ARG A 276 15.70 20.79 -6.10
CA ARG A 276 16.41 20.73 -7.39
C ARG A 276 15.46 20.96 -8.57
N ARG A 277 14.27 20.36 -8.55
CA ARG A 277 13.27 20.57 -9.62
C ARG A 277 12.74 22.00 -9.55
N LEU A 278 12.46 22.50 -8.35
CA LEU A 278 12.05 23.90 -8.15
C LEU A 278 13.08 24.88 -8.74
N TRP A 279 14.37 24.61 -8.56
CA TRP A 279 15.44 25.43 -9.14
C TRP A 279 15.39 25.48 -10.66
N CYS A 280 15.21 24.33 -11.32
CA CYS A 280 15.07 24.29 -12.78
C CYS A 280 13.89 25.16 -13.24
N PHE A 281 12.75 25.10 -12.55
CA PHE A 281 11.58 25.91 -12.90
C PHE A 281 11.72 27.40 -12.55
N HIS A 282 12.44 27.77 -11.48
CA HIS A 282 12.74 29.18 -11.14
C HIS A 282 13.64 29.85 -12.19
N ASN A 283 14.58 29.09 -12.75
CA ASN A 283 15.62 29.61 -13.62
C ASN A 283 15.33 29.38 -15.11
N ALA A 284 14.18 28.79 -15.45
CA ALA A 284 13.70 28.74 -16.82
C ALA A 284 12.82 29.98 -17.08
N SER A 285 13.21 30.78 -18.05
CA SER A 285 12.62 32.10 -18.34
C SER A 285 11.17 32.07 -18.82
N ASN A 286 10.68 30.92 -19.29
CA ASN A 286 9.36 30.76 -19.93
C ASN A 286 8.35 29.98 -19.07
N ILE A 287 8.55 29.85 -17.75
CA ILE A 287 7.70 29.05 -16.87
C ILE A 287 7.03 29.90 -15.79
N ASP A 288 5.71 30.06 -15.89
CA ASP A 288 4.89 30.81 -14.93
C ASP A 288 3.98 29.91 -14.07
N ARG A 289 3.80 28.64 -14.46
CA ARG A 289 2.96 27.64 -13.78
C ARG A 289 3.57 26.25 -13.86
N ILE A 290 3.56 25.55 -12.74
CA ILE A 290 4.02 24.16 -12.62
C ILE A 290 3.02 23.30 -11.86
N PRO A 291 2.87 22.02 -12.20
CA PRO A 291 2.06 21.09 -11.42
C PRO A 291 2.77 20.76 -10.10
N VAL A 292 2.09 21.01 -8.98
CA VAL A 292 2.58 20.66 -7.65
C VAL A 292 1.58 19.80 -6.92
N ARG A 293 2.07 18.87 -6.11
CA ARG A 293 1.26 18.08 -5.17
C ARG A 293 1.34 18.73 -3.80
N VAL A 294 0.24 19.24 -3.30
CA VAL A 294 0.16 19.74 -1.92
C VAL A 294 0.07 18.53 -1.00
N THR A 295 0.89 18.47 0.05
CA THR A 295 0.85 17.38 1.02
C THR A 295 0.93 17.90 2.43
N ASP A 296 0.13 17.31 3.32
CA ASP A 296 0.22 17.53 4.77
C ASP A 296 1.33 16.68 5.42
N LYS A 297 1.92 15.72 4.69
CA LYS A 297 2.98 14.86 5.21
C LYS A 297 4.27 15.64 5.38
N ARG A 298 4.62 15.93 6.63
CA ARG A 298 5.86 16.63 7.00
C ARG A 298 6.96 15.63 7.37
N PRO A 299 8.07 15.57 6.63
CA PRO A 299 9.24 14.82 7.08
C PRO A 299 9.71 15.28 8.46
N SER A 300 10.25 14.37 9.29
CA SER A 300 10.71 14.68 10.65
C SER A 300 11.70 15.85 10.72
N TRP A 301 12.51 16.02 9.68
CA TRP A 301 13.47 17.12 9.56
C TRP A 301 12.86 18.47 9.14
N PHE A 302 11.63 18.50 8.63
CA PHE A 302 11.05 19.66 7.94
C PHE A 302 10.99 20.90 8.84
N ASN A 303 10.35 20.78 10.01
CA ASN A 303 10.17 21.90 10.93
C ASN A 303 11.52 22.47 11.40
N ASN A 304 12.51 21.61 11.65
CA ASN A 304 13.85 22.02 12.08
C ASN A 304 14.59 22.81 11.00
N ARG A 305 14.41 22.45 9.72
CA ARG A 305 15.05 23.17 8.60
C ARG A 305 14.45 24.55 8.37
N ILE A 306 13.12 24.67 8.42
CA ILE A 306 12.47 25.96 8.12
C ILE A 306 12.49 26.93 9.31
N LYS A 307 12.69 26.45 10.54
CA LYS A 307 12.70 27.28 11.76
C LYS A 307 13.65 28.48 11.68
N ASN A 308 14.78 28.33 10.99
CA ASN A 308 15.81 29.37 10.89
C ASN A 308 15.75 30.18 9.59
N ILE A 309 14.76 29.93 8.72
CA ILE A 309 14.60 30.64 7.45
C ILE A 309 13.52 31.70 7.66
N LYS A 310 13.95 32.92 8.00
CA LYS A 310 13.05 34.06 8.22
C LYS A 310 12.59 34.68 6.90
N GLU A 311 13.51 34.85 5.97
CA GLU A 311 13.28 35.49 4.68
C GLU A 311 13.46 34.52 3.51
N PRO A 312 12.83 34.78 2.35
CA PRO A 312 13.20 34.14 1.10
C PRO A 312 14.71 34.30 0.83
N PHE A 313 15.34 33.29 0.25
CA PHE A 313 16.75 33.31 -0.10
C PHE A 313 16.94 32.63 -1.45
N GLU A 314 18.00 33.02 -2.15
CA GLU A 314 18.46 32.33 -3.35
C GLU A 314 19.23 31.07 -2.98
N ILE A 315 18.88 29.97 -3.61
CA ILE A 315 19.51 28.67 -3.32
C ILE A 315 20.85 28.54 -4.05
N ARG A 316 21.87 28.07 -3.33
CA ARG A 316 23.21 27.86 -3.90
C ARG A 316 23.31 26.49 -4.61
N VAL A 317 23.80 26.46 -5.84
CA VAL A 317 24.18 25.20 -6.51
C VAL A 317 25.59 24.82 -6.06
N ARG A 318 25.77 23.65 -5.45
CA ARG A 318 27.10 23.24 -4.95
C ARG A 318 28.05 22.95 -6.12
N GLY A 319 29.28 23.47 -6.03
CA GLY A 319 30.32 23.22 -7.03
C GLY A 319 30.11 23.96 -8.35
N SER A 320 29.28 25.01 -8.38
CA SER A 320 29.33 25.99 -9.47
C SER A 320 30.62 26.80 -9.37
N SER A 321 31.21 27.14 -10.52
CA SER A 321 32.50 27.84 -10.63
C SER A 321 32.52 29.21 -9.94
N GLU A 322 31.35 29.81 -9.67
CA GLU A 322 31.19 31.04 -8.87
C GLU A 322 31.68 30.88 -7.41
N GLU A 323 31.79 29.68 -6.86
CA GLU A 323 32.38 29.46 -5.52
C GLU A 323 33.91 29.69 -5.49
N THR A 324 34.57 29.75 -6.65
CA THR A 324 36.05 29.81 -6.73
C THR A 324 36.61 31.22 -6.62
N GLU A 325 35.81 32.27 -6.83
CA GLU A 325 36.31 33.66 -6.87
C GLU A 325 36.25 34.40 -5.53
N HIS A 326 35.57 33.86 -4.50
CA HIS A 326 35.41 34.58 -3.21
C HIS A 326 36.30 34.09 -2.06
N TYR A 327 37.26 33.20 -2.34
CA TYR A 327 38.22 32.69 -1.34
C TYR A 327 39.69 32.97 -1.66
N SER A 328 40.01 33.75 -2.70
CA SER A 328 41.40 34.08 -3.05
C SER A 328 42.00 35.29 -2.32
N ASP A 329 41.22 36.04 -1.53
CA ASP A 329 41.70 37.27 -0.85
C ASP A 329 41.68 37.15 0.69
N VAL A 330 42.23 36.07 1.24
CA VAL A 330 42.74 36.07 2.62
C VAL A 330 44.22 35.75 2.56
N ASP A 331 44.97 36.81 2.24
CA ASP A 331 46.41 36.92 2.41
C ASP A 331 46.75 36.72 3.89
N GLY A 332 47.63 35.75 4.15
CA GLY A 332 47.90 35.23 5.49
C GLY A 332 49.23 34.51 5.50
N SER A 333 50.29 35.24 5.14
CA SER A 333 51.67 34.94 5.48
C SER A 333 51.77 34.35 6.89
N SER A 334 52.20 33.08 6.96
CA SER A 334 52.73 32.51 8.19
C SER A 334 54.06 31.84 7.85
N ASP A 335 55.12 32.50 8.29
CA ASP A 335 56.46 31.96 8.52
C ASP A 335 56.40 30.51 9.01
N TRP A 336 56.96 29.60 8.21
CA TRP A 336 57.39 28.30 8.67
C TRP A 336 58.88 28.36 8.98
N SER A 337 59.20 28.88 10.17
CA SER A 337 60.49 28.64 10.81
C SER A 337 60.36 27.50 11.81
N GLY A 338 61.02 26.38 11.48
CA GLY A 338 61.71 25.48 12.41
C GLY A 338 60.87 24.71 13.43
N TYR A 339 60.91 23.38 13.34
CA TYR A 339 61.30 22.52 14.45
C TYR A 339 61.86 21.20 13.89
N ASP A 340 63.15 20.99 14.20
CA ASP A 340 64.03 19.80 14.20
C ASP A 340 63.96 18.73 13.10
#